data_AF-A0A930A9D1-F1
#
_entry.id   AF-A0A930A9D1-F1
#
_cell.length_a   1.000
_cell.length_b   1.000
_cell.length_c   1.000
_cell.angle_alpha   90.00
_cell.angle_beta   90.00
_cell.angle_gamma   90.00
#
_symmetry.space_group_name_H-M   'P 1'
#
loop_
_entity.id
_entity.type
_entity.pdbx_description
1 polymer ?
#
loop_
_entity_poly.entity_id
_entity_poly.type
_entity_poly.pdbx_seq_one_letter_code
_entity_poly.pdbx_strand_id
1 'polypeptide(L)'
;TKTISGTPSITDWTPTEETREITVTVTATDTAGNPTTSTFKIIVQRDTDHDGTPDVTDTDDDGDGYTDVDEVAHGTNPKDPTSVPTTTPQTTISNPNQTVIDEQPITNIVITPGDPATVITVDTSKLPNGVTYNPTTHTISGTPDVTNWTPTEETRTFEIPVTVQNPDGTTANKKIKITVQRDTDGDGTPDVTDTDDDGDGIPDTEEAARGTDPKDANSRPAAVITPVAQPTINNPIQTVIDGNPITNIVITPGDPASVVTVDTPNLPNGVTYDPSTNTISGTPNITDWGTTEETRNFQVTVTVQNPDGTTVTRTIDITVERDTDGDGDPDVTDLDDDNDGYTDVEEVANGTDPKDANSRPASAPQPSSPSTPSASGSSSTVQRTAQTSDATNLFGYATSMTFFATLLLILAFIRKEQSAK
;
A
#
# COMPACT_ATOMS: atom_id res chain seq x y z
N THR A 1 -62.90 81.97 45.17
CA THR A 1 -62.00 80.79 45.27
C THR A 1 -60.64 81.27 45.72
N LYS A 2 -60.00 80.58 46.67
CA LYS A 2 -58.59 80.78 46.99
C LYS A 2 -57.82 79.60 46.40
N THR A 3 -56.72 79.89 45.71
CA THR A 3 -55.87 78.89 45.06
C THR A 3 -54.59 78.74 45.88
N ILE A 4 -54.14 77.50 46.07
CA ILE A 4 -52.83 77.17 46.62
C ILE A 4 -51.96 76.74 45.44
N SER A 5 -50.82 77.38 45.24
CA SER A 5 -49.89 77.11 44.13
C SER A 5 -48.45 77.25 44.59
N GLY A 6 -47.56 76.43 44.04
CA GLY A 6 -46.13 76.43 44.34
C GLY A 6 -45.52 75.06 44.09
N THR A 7 -44.20 74.99 44.09
CA THR A 7 -43.44 73.73 44.04
C THR A 7 -43.03 73.38 45.47
N PRO A 8 -43.41 72.21 46.00
CA PRO A 8 -42.91 71.77 47.30
C PRO A 8 -41.39 71.57 47.23
N SER A 9 -40.68 71.97 48.29
CA SER A 9 -39.24 71.73 48.43
C SER A 9 -38.99 71.15 49.81
N ILE A 10 -38.31 70.00 49.84
CA ILE A 10 -37.91 69.29 51.06
C ILE A 10 -36.39 69.21 51.01
N THR A 11 -35.72 69.71 52.06
CA THR A 11 -34.25 69.80 52.11
C THR A 11 -33.63 68.81 53.10
N ASP A 12 -34.45 68.06 53.81
CA ASP A 12 -34.05 67.18 54.91
C ASP A 12 -34.59 65.75 54.72
N TRP A 13 -34.45 65.23 53.49
CA TRP A 13 -34.71 63.82 53.19
C TRP A 13 -33.80 62.92 54.01
N THR A 14 -34.35 61.83 54.55
CA THR A 14 -33.51 60.75 55.10
C THR A 14 -32.97 59.86 53.98
N PRO A 15 -31.84 59.14 54.16
CA PRO A 15 -31.21 58.37 53.08
C PRO A 15 -32.15 57.38 52.36
N THR A 16 -33.09 56.77 53.10
CA THR A 16 -34.03 55.75 52.60
C THR A 16 -35.43 56.30 52.32
N GLU A 17 -35.62 57.62 52.34
CA GLU A 17 -36.93 58.24 52.14
C GLU A 17 -37.13 58.63 50.68
N GLU A 18 -38.12 58.01 50.03
CA GLU A 18 -38.49 58.31 48.64
C GLU A 18 -39.77 59.14 48.52
N THR A 19 -40.61 59.18 49.56
CA THR A 19 -41.87 59.90 49.55
C THR A 19 -42.15 60.56 50.89
N ARG A 20 -42.69 61.79 50.85
CA ARG A 20 -43.11 62.52 52.05
C ARG A 20 -44.54 63.02 51.90
N GLU A 21 -45.35 62.72 52.91
CA GLU A 21 -46.71 63.25 53.02
C GLU A 21 -46.72 64.54 53.83
N ILE A 22 -47.22 65.62 53.22
CA ILE A 22 -47.41 66.92 53.85
C ILE A 22 -48.90 67.13 54.08
N THR A 23 -49.32 67.24 55.34
CA THR A 23 -50.71 67.59 55.68
C THR A 23 -50.87 69.10 55.71
N VAL A 24 -51.70 69.62 54.81
CA VAL A 24 -52.06 71.04 54.76
C VAL A 24 -53.40 71.23 55.45
N THR A 25 -53.43 72.11 56.45
CA THR A 25 -54.67 72.53 57.13
C THR A 25 -55.07 73.92 56.65
N VAL A 26 -56.28 74.02 56.10
CA VAL A 26 -56.89 75.30 55.68
C VAL A 26 -57.95 75.69 56.69
N THR A 27 -57.82 76.89 57.27
CA THR A 27 -58.81 77.46 58.18
C THR A 27 -59.54 78.62 57.49
N ALA A 28 -60.87 78.56 57.44
CA ALA A 28 -61.73 79.65 57.02
C ALA A 28 -62.52 80.17 58.23
N THR A 29 -62.60 81.48 58.39
CA THR A 29 -63.36 82.11 59.49
C THR A 29 -64.55 82.86 58.91
N ASP A 30 -65.74 82.63 59.47
CA ASP A 30 -66.96 83.34 59.05
C ASP A 30 -67.01 84.79 59.57
N THR A 31 -68.01 85.56 59.15
CA THR A 31 -68.21 86.96 59.59
C THR A 31 -68.54 87.10 61.07
N ALA A 32 -68.88 86.00 61.77
CA ALA A 32 -69.12 85.96 63.20
C ALA A 32 -67.87 85.54 64.02
N GLY A 33 -66.75 85.21 63.35
CA GLY A 33 -65.50 84.82 63.99
C GLY A 33 -65.32 83.31 64.21
N ASN A 34 -66.22 82.45 63.72
CA ASN A 34 -66.11 81.01 63.91
C ASN A 34 -65.17 80.38 62.86
N PRO A 35 -64.14 79.63 63.26
CA PRO A 35 -63.27 78.92 62.33
C PRO A 35 -63.87 77.59 61.88
N THR A 36 -63.71 77.25 60.61
CA THR A 36 -63.90 75.91 60.04
C THR A 36 -62.59 75.47 59.41
N THR A 37 -62.13 74.26 59.72
CA THR A 37 -60.91 73.70 59.16
C THR A 37 -61.21 72.59 58.15
N SER A 38 -60.36 72.47 57.14
CA SER A 38 -60.30 71.33 56.23
C SER A 38 -58.85 70.95 56.04
N THR A 39 -58.56 69.66 56.00
CA THR A 39 -57.22 69.16 55.70
C THR A 39 -57.18 68.47 54.35
N PHE A 40 -56.02 68.53 53.70
CA PHE A 40 -55.71 67.70 52.55
C PHE A 40 -54.22 67.33 52.59
N LYS A 41 -53.84 66.32 51.82
CA LYS A 41 -52.49 65.76 51.78
C LYS A 41 -51.83 66.11 50.46
N ILE A 42 -50.57 66.51 50.50
CA ILE A 42 -49.68 66.61 49.35
C ILE A 42 -48.65 65.49 49.51
N ILE A 43 -48.53 64.63 48.51
CA ILE A 43 -47.49 63.61 48.47
C ILE A 43 -46.39 64.17 47.57
N VAL A 44 -45.20 64.33 48.12
CA VAL A 44 -44.00 64.71 47.38
C VAL A 44 -43.17 63.45 47.19
N GLN A 45 -42.79 63.16 45.95
CA GLN A 45 -41.83 62.11 45.65
C GLN A 45 -40.46 62.76 45.48
N ARG A 46 -39.42 62.09 45.97
CA ARG A 46 -38.04 62.51 45.76
C ARG A 46 -37.67 62.38 44.28
N ASP A 47 -36.80 63.26 43.85
CA ASP A 47 -36.25 63.38 42.50
C ASP A 47 -34.83 63.91 42.72
N THR A 48 -33.87 62.99 42.80
CA THR A 48 -32.51 63.25 43.32
C THR A 48 -31.68 64.02 42.29
N ASP A 49 -31.78 63.70 41.01
CA ASP A 49 -31.07 64.36 39.91
C ASP A 49 -31.83 65.56 39.30
N HIS A 50 -33.11 65.72 39.63
CA HIS A 50 -34.02 66.77 39.17
C HIS A 50 -34.36 66.70 37.67
N ASP A 51 -34.39 65.50 37.07
CA ASP A 51 -34.77 65.30 35.67
C ASP A 51 -36.30 65.29 35.46
N GLY A 52 -37.07 65.17 36.54
CA GLY A 52 -38.54 65.12 36.55
C GLY A 52 -39.13 63.72 36.67
N THR A 53 -38.30 62.69 36.73
CA THR A 53 -38.63 61.29 37.05
C THR A 53 -38.40 61.07 38.54
N PRO A 54 -39.42 60.68 39.31
CA PRO A 54 -39.22 60.44 40.73
C PRO A 54 -38.40 59.18 41.00
N ASP A 55 -37.51 59.20 42.02
CA ASP A 55 -36.62 58.11 42.44
C ASP A 55 -37.33 56.74 42.53
N VAL A 56 -38.59 56.72 42.96
CA VAL A 56 -39.40 55.47 43.05
C VAL A 56 -39.64 54.76 41.70
N THR A 57 -39.42 55.46 40.61
CA THR A 57 -39.65 55.04 39.22
C THR A 57 -38.47 55.34 38.30
N ASP A 58 -37.47 56.04 38.80
CA ASP A 58 -36.19 56.20 38.13
C ASP A 58 -35.40 54.89 38.24
N THR A 59 -34.49 54.71 37.30
CA THR A 59 -33.53 53.60 37.32
C THR A 59 -32.10 54.06 37.57
N ASP A 60 -31.86 55.38 37.58
CA ASP A 60 -30.59 56.06 37.80
C ASP A 60 -30.90 57.33 38.63
N ASP A 61 -31.09 57.16 39.93
CA ASP A 61 -31.61 58.17 40.87
C ASP A 61 -30.78 59.49 40.85
N ASP A 62 -29.47 59.42 40.61
CA ASP A 62 -28.57 60.58 40.63
C ASP A 62 -28.03 61.04 39.26
N GLY A 63 -28.39 60.33 38.19
CA GLY A 63 -28.13 60.69 36.80
C GLY A 63 -26.66 60.61 36.40
N ASP A 64 -25.85 59.80 37.09
CA ASP A 64 -24.43 59.65 36.80
C ASP A 64 -24.13 58.64 35.65
N GLY A 65 -25.16 57.95 35.18
CA GLY A 65 -25.12 57.00 34.08
C GLY A 65 -24.98 55.54 34.51
N TYR A 66 -25.00 55.23 35.81
CA TYR A 66 -25.10 53.88 36.36
C TYR A 66 -26.49 53.64 36.93
N THR A 67 -27.04 52.44 36.76
CA THR A 67 -28.36 52.16 37.32
C THR A 67 -28.29 51.87 38.82
N ASP A 68 -29.34 52.20 39.58
CA ASP A 68 -29.39 51.92 41.03
C ASP A 68 -29.12 50.43 41.33
N VAL A 69 -29.56 49.56 40.43
CA VAL A 69 -29.35 48.10 40.52
C VAL A 69 -27.86 47.76 40.40
N ASP A 70 -27.17 48.36 39.44
CA ASP A 70 -25.74 48.16 39.25
C ASP A 70 -24.96 48.72 40.43
N GLU A 71 -25.32 49.90 40.92
CA GLU A 71 -24.66 50.53 42.05
C GLU A 71 -24.83 49.77 43.37
N VAL A 72 -26.05 49.34 43.67
CA VAL A 72 -26.33 48.47 44.82
C VAL A 72 -25.53 47.16 44.71
N ALA A 73 -25.38 46.60 43.50
CA ALA A 73 -24.58 45.41 43.27
C ALA A 73 -23.07 45.66 43.49
N HIS A 74 -22.59 46.88 43.23
CA HIS A 74 -21.19 47.28 43.43
C HIS A 74 -20.94 47.98 44.77
N GLY A 75 -21.95 48.08 45.64
CA GLY A 75 -21.84 48.66 46.98
C GLY A 75 -21.67 50.18 46.99
N THR A 76 -22.08 50.85 45.91
CA THR A 76 -22.10 52.30 45.79
C THR A 76 -23.48 52.87 46.12
N ASN A 77 -23.60 54.19 46.25
CA ASN A 77 -24.80 54.88 46.68
C ASN A 77 -25.54 55.51 45.49
N PRO A 78 -26.74 55.01 45.12
CA PRO A 78 -27.49 55.51 43.96
C PRO A 78 -27.98 56.95 44.01
N LYS A 79 -27.74 57.64 45.13
CA LYS A 79 -28.23 58.99 45.40
C LYS A 79 -27.10 60.01 45.53
N ASP A 80 -25.90 59.61 45.14
CA ASP A 80 -24.69 60.43 45.21
C ASP A 80 -23.89 60.23 43.92
N PRO A 81 -23.96 61.19 42.97
CA PRO A 81 -23.37 61.03 41.64
C PRO A 81 -21.84 61.04 41.65
N THR A 82 -21.22 61.13 42.83
CA THR A 82 -19.78 60.97 43.03
C THR A 82 -19.41 59.55 43.50
N SER A 83 -20.40 58.72 43.79
CA SER A 83 -20.29 57.35 44.25
C SER A 83 -20.42 56.37 43.07
N VAL A 84 -19.59 56.47 42.05
CA VAL A 84 -19.67 55.57 40.88
C VAL A 84 -19.08 54.17 41.13
N PRO A 85 -19.63 53.10 40.52
CA PRO A 85 -19.00 51.78 40.48
C PRO A 85 -17.58 51.85 39.91
N THR A 86 -16.59 51.34 40.64
CA THR A 86 -15.22 51.26 40.11
C THR A 86 -15.09 50.00 39.27
N THR A 87 -14.97 50.14 37.95
CA THR A 87 -14.61 48.99 37.09
C THR A 87 -13.19 48.55 37.45
N THR A 88 -13.06 47.45 38.18
CA THR A 88 -11.73 46.88 38.47
C THR A 88 -11.09 46.45 37.15
N PRO A 89 -9.86 46.89 36.84
CA PRO A 89 -9.21 46.47 35.61
C PRO A 89 -9.02 44.95 35.65
N GLN A 90 -9.46 44.28 34.59
CA GLN A 90 -9.54 42.82 34.54
C GLN A 90 -8.31 42.21 33.86
N THR A 91 -7.78 41.12 34.43
CA THR A 91 -6.72 40.33 33.79
C THR A 91 -7.20 39.67 32.48
N THR A 92 -6.46 39.91 31.40
CA THR A 92 -6.69 39.35 30.06
C THR A 92 -5.65 38.30 29.70
N ILE A 93 -6.03 37.36 28.83
CA ILE A 93 -5.14 36.32 28.29
C ILE A 93 -5.25 36.39 26.77
N SER A 94 -4.13 36.59 26.06
CA SER A 94 -4.13 36.51 24.59
C SER A 94 -4.31 35.07 24.13
N ASN A 95 -4.94 34.86 22.96
CA ASN A 95 -5.07 33.55 22.30
C ASN A 95 -5.21 32.34 23.26
N PRO A 96 -6.14 32.37 24.23
CA PRO A 96 -6.21 31.40 25.33
C PRO A 96 -6.51 29.99 24.84
N ASN A 97 -7.01 29.85 23.61
CA ASN A 97 -7.18 28.57 22.93
C ASN A 97 -6.42 28.64 21.62
N GLN A 98 -5.54 27.67 21.38
CA GLN A 98 -4.89 27.52 20.08
C GLN A 98 -4.69 26.05 19.73
N THR A 99 -4.66 25.80 18.43
CA THR A 99 -4.30 24.53 17.83
C THR A 99 -2.97 24.72 17.12
N VAL A 100 -2.04 23.80 17.32
CA VAL A 100 -0.68 23.83 16.78
C VAL A 100 -0.30 22.44 16.32
N ILE A 101 0.61 22.35 15.37
CA ILE A 101 1.18 21.08 14.91
C ILE A 101 2.31 20.70 15.89
N ASP A 102 2.49 19.41 16.15
CA ASP A 102 3.59 18.92 16.98
C ASP A 102 4.94 19.41 16.42
N GLU A 103 5.89 19.67 17.30
CA GLU A 103 7.19 20.26 16.95
C GLU A 103 7.16 21.65 16.28
N GLN A 104 5.98 22.29 16.13
CA GLN A 104 5.84 23.66 15.64
C GLN A 104 5.60 24.66 16.78
N PRO A 105 6.20 25.87 16.73
CA PRO A 105 6.11 26.83 17.83
C PRO A 105 4.67 27.32 18.06
N ILE A 106 4.27 27.42 19.32
CA ILE A 106 2.99 28.06 19.65
C ILE A 106 3.07 29.57 19.38
N THR A 107 1.91 30.19 19.13
CA THR A 107 1.82 31.64 19.27
C THR A 107 1.86 31.98 20.75
N ASN A 108 2.77 32.89 21.14
CA ASN A 108 2.94 33.30 22.53
C ASN A 108 1.60 33.70 23.17
N ILE A 109 1.32 33.15 24.34
CA ILE A 109 0.17 33.51 25.16
C ILE A 109 0.66 34.44 26.25
N VAL A 110 0.16 35.68 26.25
CA VAL A 110 0.52 36.71 27.23
C VAL A 110 -0.65 36.90 28.18
N ILE A 111 -0.37 36.81 29.48
CA ILE A 111 -1.32 37.11 30.55
C ILE A 111 -1.03 38.55 30.99
N THR A 112 -1.97 39.47 30.74
CA THR A 112 -1.83 40.87 31.12
C THR A 112 -2.63 41.12 32.39
N PRO A 113 -1.98 41.37 33.54
CA PRO A 113 -2.68 41.69 34.77
C PRO A 113 -3.47 42.98 34.62
N GLY A 114 -4.69 43.01 35.18
CA GLY A 114 -5.48 44.24 35.23
C GLY A 114 -4.91 45.27 36.20
N ASP A 115 -4.35 44.81 37.32
CA ASP A 115 -3.67 45.65 38.32
C ASP A 115 -2.20 45.19 38.51
N PRO A 116 -1.21 46.10 38.64
CA PRO A 116 0.19 45.74 38.88
C PRO A 116 0.46 44.86 40.11
N ALA A 117 -0.40 44.89 41.12
CA ALA A 117 -0.32 44.07 42.33
C ALA A 117 -1.07 42.72 42.21
N THR A 118 -1.65 42.42 41.04
CA THR A 118 -2.27 41.11 40.76
C THR A 118 -1.22 40.01 40.77
N VAL A 119 -1.52 38.89 41.44
CA VAL A 119 -0.68 37.69 41.44
C VAL A 119 -1.22 36.69 40.42
N ILE A 120 -0.36 36.24 39.50
CA ILE A 120 -0.68 35.22 38.50
C ILE A 120 0.07 33.93 38.81
N THR A 121 -0.69 32.85 38.95
CA THR A 121 -0.17 31.50 39.15
C THR A 121 -0.60 30.62 37.98
N VAL A 122 0.37 30.09 37.23
CA VAL A 122 0.15 29.13 36.13
C VAL A 122 0.56 27.74 36.63
N ASP A 123 -0.28 26.73 36.43
CA ASP A 123 0.09 25.34 36.72
C ASP A 123 1.01 24.81 35.62
N THR A 124 2.31 25.02 35.80
CA THR A 124 3.34 24.63 34.83
C THR A 124 3.48 23.11 34.67
N SER A 125 2.93 22.30 35.59
CA SER A 125 2.93 20.83 35.45
C SER A 125 1.99 20.32 34.36
N LYS A 126 1.08 21.19 33.89
CA LYS A 126 0.11 20.89 32.83
C LYS A 126 0.52 21.44 31.47
N LEU A 127 1.65 22.13 31.39
CA LEU A 127 2.21 22.56 30.10
C LEU A 127 2.67 21.32 29.31
N PRO A 128 2.48 21.28 27.98
CA PRO A 128 3.13 20.28 27.14
C PRO A 128 4.65 20.41 27.24
N ASN A 129 5.36 19.29 27.04
CA ASN A 129 6.82 19.31 26.95
C ASN A 129 7.27 20.30 25.88
N GLY A 130 8.35 21.05 26.16
CA GLY A 130 8.88 22.08 25.26
C GLY A 130 8.15 23.44 25.31
N VAL A 131 7.02 23.54 26.02
CA VAL A 131 6.35 24.83 26.32
C VAL A 131 6.66 25.26 27.75
N THR A 132 6.92 26.55 27.94
CA THR A 132 7.35 27.14 29.21
C THR A 132 6.54 28.38 29.57
N TYR A 133 6.50 28.71 30.86
CA TYR A 133 5.94 29.96 31.38
C TYR A 133 7.05 30.84 31.97
N ASN A 134 7.18 32.07 31.47
CA ASN A 134 8.05 33.09 32.04
C ASN A 134 7.26 33.99 33.01
N PRO A 135 7.49 33.91 34.32
CA PRO A 135 6.76 34.71 35.31
C PRO A 135 7.10 36.20 35.28
N THR A 136 8.24 36.61 34.72
CA THR A 136 8.62 38.02 34.62
C THR A 136 7.85 38.73 33.52
N THR A 137 7.67 38.08 32.38
CA THR A 137 6.93 38.63 31.23
C THR A 137 5.49 38.15 31.16
N HIS A 138 5.06 37.30 32.10
CA HIS A 138 3.75 36.64 32.12
C HIS A 138 3.41 35.97 30.77
N THR A 139 4.41 35.35 30.13
CA THR A 139 4.29 34.79 28.78
C THR A 139 4.46 33.29 28.80
N ILE A 140 3.56 32.56 28.13
CA ILE A 140 3.72 31.15 27.78
C ILE A 140 4.19 31.08 26.33
N SER A 141 5.31 30.38 26.10
CA SER A 141 5.97 30.28 24.81
C SER A 141 6.74 28.96 24.69
N GLY A 142 7.03 28.54 23.47
CA GLY A 142 7.85 27.38 23.18
C GLY A 142 7.31 26.55 22.02
N THR A 143 7.82 25.34 21.92
CA THR A 143 7.45 24.36 20.89
C THR A 143 6.99 23.11 21.61
N PRO A 144 5.73 22.68 21.48
CA PRO A 144 5.28 21.43 22.04
C PRO A 144 6.01 20.26 21.37
N ASP A 145 6.35 19.25 22.17
CA ASP A 145 7.02 18.03 21.73
C ASP A 145 6.35 16.83 22.40
N VAL A 146 5.45 16.17 21.66
CA VAL A 146 4.70 15.02 22.15
C VAL A 146 5.34 13.72 21.64
N THR A 147 6.20 13.11 22.45
CA THR A 147 6.93 11.88 22.05
C THR A 147 6.18 10.56 22.27
N ASN A 148 4.98 10.60 22.85
CA ASN A 148 4.27 9.40 23.31
C ASN A 148 2.83 9.33 22.81
N TRP A 149 2.65 9.53 21.51
CA TRP A 149 1.38 9.30 20.81
C TRP A 149 0.95 7.83 20.93
N THR A 150 -0.36 7.60 21.09
CA THR A 150 -0.90 6.25 20.87
C THR A 150 -1.13 6.01 19.36
N PRO A 151 -1.18 4.75 18.87
CA PRO A 151 -1.25 4.48 17.42
C PRO A 151 -2.41 5.18 16.69
N THR A 152 -3.54 5.41 17.35
CA THR A 152 -4.74 6.04 16.77
C THR A 152 -4.96 7.48 17.26
N GLU A 153 -3.99 8.08 17.95
CA GLU A 153 -4.11 9.43 18.48
C GLU A 153 -3.53 10.43 17.48
N GLU A 154 -4.40 11.27 16.91
CA GLU A 154 -4.01 12.34 15.97
C GLU A 154 -3.94 13.72 16.63
N THR A 155 -4.48 13.86 17.85
CA THR A 155 -4.59 15.15 18.52
C THR A 155 -4.63 14.99 20.03
N ARG A 156 -3.89 15.86 20.73
CA ARG A 156 -3.85 15.92 22.20
C ARG A 156 -4.15 17.33 22.71
N THR A 157 -5.04 17.43 23.69
CA THR A 157 -5.36 18.70 24.35
C THR A 157 -4.68 18.79 25.71
N PHE A 158 -3.99 19.90 25.95
CA PHE A 158 -3.48 20.31 27.25
C PHE A 158 -4.35 21.45 27.79
N GLU A 159 -4.98 21.22 28.95
CA GLU A 159 -5.66 22.27 29.72
C GLU A 159 -4.73 22.77 30.83
N ILE A 160 -4.37 24.06 30.77
CA ILE A 160 -3.47 24.70 31.73
C ILE A 160 -4.27 25.63 32.64
N PRO A 161 -4.46 25.25 33.92
CA PRO A 161 -5.07 26.13 34.91
C PRO A 161 -4.24 27.39 35.16
N VAL A 162 -4.93 28.53 35.26
CA VAL A 162 -4.36 29.82 35.65
C VAL A 162 -5.21 30.41 36.78
N THR A 163 -4.60 30.70 37.92
CA THR A 163 -5.24 31.40 39.03
C THR A 163 -4.77 32.84 39.05
N VAL A 164 -5.73 33.76 39.06
CA VAL A 164 -5.52 35.21 39.15
C VAL A 164 -6.02 35.66 40.51
N GLN A 165 -5.16 36.25 41.33
CA GLN A 165 -5.54 36.86 42.60
C GLN A 165 -5.37 38.37 42.53
N ASN A 166 -6.47 39.10 42.69
CA ASN A 166 -6.48 40.55 42.69
C ASN A 166 -6.01 41.11 44.04
N PRO A 167 -5.63 42.39 44.12
CA PRO A 167 -5.15 43.02 45.36
C PRO A 167 -6.18 43.01 46.50
N ASP A 168 -7.47 43.00 46.18
CA ASP A 168 -8.58 42.89 47.14
C ASP A 168 -8.76 41.46 47.72
N GLY A 169 -7.93 40.51 47.27
CA GLY A 169 -7.96 39.11 47.68
C GLY A 169 -8.94 38.24 46.89
N THR A 170 -9.73 38.81 45.97
CA THR A 170 -10.61 38.04 45.10
C THR A 170 -9.80 37.17 44.14
N THR A 171 -10.31 35.98 43.82
CA THR A 171 -9.64 35.03 42.93
C THR A 171 -10.51 34.65 41.75
N ALA A 172 -9.89 34.53 40.58
CA ALA A 172 -10.49 34.03 39.37
C ALA A 172 -9.66 32.87 38.81
N ASN A 173 -10.33 31.79 38.45
CA ASN A 173 -9.71 30.64 37.77
C ASN A 173 -10.00 30.73 36.27
N LYS A 174 -8.95 30.79 35.48
CA LYS A 174 -8.98 30.77 34.01
C LYS A 174 -8.33 29.48 33.53
N LYS A 175 -8.61 29.12 32.28
CA LYS A 175 -8.00 27.96 31.61
C LYS A 175 -7.45 28.40 30.26
N ILE A 176 -6.27 27.88 29.95
CA ILE A 176 -5.66 27.96 28.62
C ILE A 176 -5.73 26.57 28.01
N LYS A 177 -6.07 26.48 26.72
CA LYS A 177 -6.16 25.23 25.96
C LYS A 177 -5.13 25.24 24.82
N ILE A 178 -4.17 24.33 24.86
CA ILE A 178 -3.25 24.07 23.75
C ILE A 178 -3.63 22.71 23.16
N THR A 179 -4.04 22.69 21.90
CA THR A 179 -4.36 21.47 21.17
C THR A 179 -3.21 21.19 20.21
N VAL A 180 -2.47 20.11 20.42
CA VAL A 180 -1.37 19.68 19.56
C VAL A 180 -1.90 18.63 18.59
N GLN A 181 -1.67 18.81 17.29
CA GLN A 181 -1.98 17.83 16.26
C GLN A 181 -0.70 17.10 15.88
N ARG A 182 -0.78 15.77 15.77
CA ARG A 182 0.34 14.94 15.35
C ARG A 182 0.74 15.28 13.91
N ASP A 183 2.04 15.13 13.63
CA ASP A 183 2.69 15.30 12.33
C ASP A 183 3.80 14.23 12.28
N THR A 184 3.47 13.08 11.70
CA THR A 184 4.28 11.86 11.82
C THR A 184 5.57 11.92 10.99
N ASP A 185 5.56 12.56 9.84
CA ASP A 185 6.73 12.72 8.97
C ASP A 185 7.44 14.07 9.11
N GLY A 186 6.81 15.04 9.79
CA GLY A 186 7.37 16.36 10.08
C GLY A 186 7.32 17.32 8.89
N ASP A 187 6.44 17.10 7.92
CA ASP A 187 6.34 17.94 6.72
C ASP A 187 5.58 19.26 6.95
N GLY A 188 4.92 19.39 8.10
CA GLY A 188 4.12 20.55 8.49
C GLY A 188 2.62 20.44 8.13
N THR A 189 2.19 19.29 7.64
CA THR A 189 0.79 18.89 7.46
C THR A 189 0.44 17.93 8.59
N PRO A 190 -0.60 18.20 9.40
CA PRO A 190 -0.93 17.32 10.50
C PRO A 190 -1.66 16.06 10.00
N ASP A 191 -1.42 14.90 10.62
CA ASP A 191 -1.98 13.57 10.28
C ASP A 191 -3.51 13.57 10.09
N VAL A 192 -4.23 14.47 10.79
CA VAL A 192 -5.69 14.61 10.62
C VAL A 192 -6.13 15.07 9.21
N THR A 193 -5.20 15.64 8.44
CA THR A 193 -5.42 16.18 7.10
C THR A 193 -4.37 15.75 6.08
N ASP A 194 -3.32 15.06 6.52
CA ASP A 194 -2.39 14.40 5.62
C ASP A 194 -3.06 13.21 4.94
N THR A 195 -2.53 12.83 3.78
CA THR A 195 -2.94 11.65 3.03
C THR A 195 -1.85 10.58 2.97
N ASP A 196 -0.65 10.88 3.46
CA ASP A 196 0.56 10.05 3.49
C ASP A 196 1.31 10.38 4.80
N ASP A 197 0.75 9.94 5.93
CA ASP A 197 1.14 10.33 7.30
C ASP A 197 2.65 10.13 7.58
N ASP A 198 3.29 9.12 6.99
CA ASP A 198 4.71 8.81 7.19
C ASP A 198 5.64 9.19 6.03
N GLY A 199 5.08 9.77 4.96
CA GLY A 199 5.80 10.32 3.82
C GLY A 199 6.55 9.29 2.97
N ASP A 200 6.17 8.01 3.00
CA ASP A 200 6.83 6.95 2.22
C ASP A 200 6.43 6.91 0.73
N GLY A 201 5.44 7.73 0.35
CA GLY A 201 4.88 7.86 -0.98
C GLY A 201 3.69 6.94 -1.28
N ILE A 202 3.16 6.23 -0.28
CA ILE A 202 1.99 5.36 -0.37
C ILE A 202 0.88 5.96 0.49
N PRO A 203 -0.26 6.37 -0.10
CA PRO A 203 -1.31 7.02 0.69
C PRO A 203 -1.89 6.11 1.79
N ASP A 204 -2.28 6.68 2.94
CA ASP A 204 -2.82 5.93 4.09
C ASP A 204 -4.00 5.04 3.72
N THR A 205 -4.81 5.51 2.76
CA THR A 205 -5.98 4.77 2.25
C THR A 205 -5.60 3.47 1.55
N GLU A 206 -4.46 3.43 0.86
CA GLU A 206 -3.93 2.22 0.22
C GLU A 206 -3.33 1.28 1.26
N GLU A 207 -2.59 1.82 2.22
CA GLU A 207 -1.98 1.05 3.29
C GLU A 207 -3.01 0.40 4.21
N ALA A 208 -4.01 1.16 4.66
CA ALA A 208 -5.13 0.64 5.43
C ALA A 208 -5.87 -0.47 4.67
N ALA A 209 -6.03 -0.34 3.35
CA ALA A 209 -6.65 -1.37 2.51
C ALA A 209 -5.80 -2.64 2.40
N ARG A 210 -4.47 -2.51 2.50
CA ARG A 210 -3.51 -3.62 2.43
C ARG A 210 -3.04 -4.11 3.79
N GLY A 211 -3.50 -3.49 4.88
CA GLY A 211 -3.21 -3.87 6.25
C GLY A 211 -1.81 -3.51 6.71
N THR A 212 -1.20 -2.48 6.12
CA THR A 212 0.03 -1.87 6.64
C THR A 212 -0.26 -0.66 7.52
N ASP A 213 0.76 -0.11 8.16
CA ASP A 213 0.64 0.92 9.20
C ASP A 213 1.02 2.27 8.60
N PRO A 214 0.05 3.20 8.39
CA PRO A 214 0.32 4.48 7.73
C PRO A 214 1.26 5.44 8.46
N LYS A 215 1.65 5.07 9.68
CA LYS A 215 2.48 5.89 10.56
C LYS A 215 3.92 5.36 10.68
N ASP A 216 4.30 4.39 9.84
CA ASP A 216 5.64 3.79 9.81
C ASP A 216 6.08 3.56 8.37
N ALA A 217 6.98 4.42 7.87
CA ALA A 217 7.47 4.37 6.50
C ALA A 217 8.17 3.05 6.10
N ASN A 218 8.41 2.14 7.05
CA ASN A 218 8.93 0.79 6.78
C ASN A 218 7.81 -0.27 6.65
N SER A 219 6.59 0.06 7.04
CA SER A 219 5.39 -0.76 6.96
C SER A 219 4.79 -0.66 5.56
N ARG A 220 5.49 -1.21 4.56
CA ARG A 220 5.09 -1.02 3.16
C ARG A 220 4.28 -2.20 2.64
N PRO A 221 3.19 -1.98 1.87
CA PRO A 221 2.48 -3.08 1.27
C PRO A 221 3.35 -3.91 0.33
N ALA A 222 3.16 -5.24 0.35
CA ALA A 222 3.88 -6.13 -0.55
C ALA A 222 3.63 -5.75 -2.02
N ALA A 223 4.72 -5.67 -2.80
CA ALA A 223 4.63 -5.38 -4.23
C ALA A 223 3.73 -6.41 -4.93
N VAL A 224 2.76 -5.93 -5.70
CA VAL A 224 1.88 -6.80 -6.49
C VAL A 224 2.71 -7.37 -7.64
N ILE A 225 3.11 -8.64 -7.54
CA ILE A 225 3.68 -9.37 -8.67
C ILE A 225 2.54 -9.83 -9.59
N THR A 226 2.25 -9.08 -10.65
CA THR A 226 1.42 -9.61 -11.74
C THR A 226 2.16 -10.76 -12.42
N PRO A 227 1.60 -11.98 -12.49
CA PRO A 227 2.25 -13.09 -13.16
C PRO A 227 2.47 -12.75 -14.65
N VAL A 228 3.72 -12.81 -15.10
CA VAL A 228 4.04 -12.66 -16.52
C VAL A 228 3.45 -13.83 -17.32
N ALA A 229 2.77 -13.51 -18.42
CA ALA A 229 2.22 -14.51 -19.32
C ALA A 229 3.35 -15.43 -19.84
N GLN A 230 3.16 -16.74 -19.74
CA GLN A 230 4.21 -17.71 -20.08
C GLN A 230 4.28 -17.93 -21.61
N PRO A 231 5.50 -18.03 -22.19
CA PRO A 231 5.65 -18.35 -23.60
C PRO A 231 5.21 -19.79 -23.91
N THR A 232 4.72 -20.00 -25.12
CA THR A 232 4.36 -21.34 -25.64
C THR A 232 5.18 -21.68 -26.86
N ILE A 233 5.60 -22.94 -26.98
CA ILE A 233 6.34 -23.48 -28.13
C ILE A 233 5.55 -24.69 -28.64
N ASN A 234 5.17 -24.70 -29.92
CA ASN A 234 4.56 -25.88 -30.53
C ASN A 234 5.65 -26.89 -30.90
N ASN A 235 5.31 -28.17 -30.86
CA ASN A 235 6.20 -29.27 -31.28
C ASN A 235 7.65 -29.15 -30.73
N PRO A 236 7.86 -28.91 -29.41
CA PRO A 236 9.19 -28.67 -28.87
C PRO A 236 10.08 -29.92 -28.85
N ILE A 237 9.53 -31.09 -29.14
CA ILE A 237 10.26 -32.36 -29.24
C ILE A 237 9.86 -32.98 -30.57
N GLN A 238 10.83 -33.24 -31.45
CA GLN A 238 10.57 -33.96 -32.70
C GLN A 238 11.74 -34.83 -33.12
N THR A 239 11.40 -35.94 -33.76
CA THR A 239 12.33 -36.83 -34.46
C THR A 239 12.09 -36.69 -35.96
N VAL A 240 13.15 -36.57 -36.74
CA VAL A 240 13.11 -36.36 -38.19
C VAL A 240 14.25 -37.13 -38.85
N ILE A 241 14.02 -37.64 -40.05
CA ILE A 241 15.07 -38.28 -40.86
C ILE A 241 15.93 -37.19 -41.50
N ASP A 242 17.24 -37.39 -41.61
CA ASP A 242 18.16 -36.48 -42.27
C ASP A 242 17.72 -36.23 -43.72
N GLY A 243 17.86 -35.00 -44.22
CA GLY A 243 17.35 -34.63 -45.53
C GLY A 243 15.82 -34.42 -45.62
N ASN A 244 15.04 -34.76 -44.59
CA ASN A 244 13.61 -34.47 -44.52
C ASN A 244 13.29 -33.18 -43.74
N PRO A 245 12.28 -32.39 -44.14
CA PRO A 245 11.95 -31.13 -43.47
C PRO A 245 11.40 -31.37 -42.05
N ILE A 246 11.83 -30.54 -41.10
CA ILE A 246 11.21 -30.52 -39.77
C ILE A 246 9.79 -29.94 -39.84
N THR A 247 8.96 -30.27 -38.85
CA THR A 247 7.73 -29.51 -38.62
C THR A 247 8.09 -28.16 -38.00
N ASN A 248 7.54 -27.07 -38.55
CA ASN A 248 7.83 -25.72 -38.08
C ASN A 248 7.53 -25.56 -36.58
N ILE A 249 8.51 -25.02 -35.86
CA ILE A 249 8.40 -24.68 -34.44
C ILE A 249 8.25 -23.16 -34.32
N VAL A 250 7.05 -22.72 -34.00
CA VAL A 250 6.64 -21.35 -33.71
C VAL A 250 6.73 -21.10 -32.19
N ILE A 251 7.49 -20.08 -31.83
CA ILE A 251 7.60 -19.57 -30.46
C ILE A 251 6.61 -18.41 -30.33
N THR A 252 5.62 -18.54 -29.44
CA THR A 252 4.67 -17.48 -29.13
C THR A 252 5.05 -16.85 -27.79
N PRO A 253 5.52 -15.59 -27.78
CA PRO A 253 5.71 -14.84 -26.55
C PRO A 253 4.37 -14.65 -25.84
N GLY A 254 4.34 -14.84 -24.51
CA GLY A 254 3.13 -14.55 -23.73
C GLY A 254 2.74 -13.07 -23.77
N ASP A 255 3.74 -12.18 -23.84
CA ASP A 255 3.60 -10.74 -24.05
C ASP A 255 4.18 -10.34 -25.43
N PRO A 256 3.44 -9.64 -26.31
CA PRO A 256 3.91 -9.20 -27.62
C PRO A 256 5.14 -8.29 -27.62
N ALA A 257 5.42 -7.59 -26.50
CA ALA A 257 6.58 -6.73 -26.35
C ALA A 257 7.84 -7.50 -25.88
N SER A 258 7.74 -8.80 -25.60
CA SER A 258 8.88 -9.63 -25.21
C SER A 258 9.84 -9.90 -26.37
N VAL A 259 11.12 -10.04 -26.03
CA VAL A 259 12.19 -10.37 -26.96
C VAL A 259 12.48 -11.87 -26.93
N VAL A 260 12.48 -12.53 -28.08
CA VAL A 260 12.80 -13.96 -28.23
C VAL A 260 14.21 -14.14 -28.77
N THR A 261 15.01 -14.92 -28.05
CA THR A 261 16.37 -15.30 -28.45
C THR A 261 16.45 -16.82 -28.55
N VAL A 262 16.93 -17.32 -29.68
CA VAL A 262 17.15 -18.75 -29.94
C VAL A 262 18.64 -19.01 -30.06
N ASP A 263 19.10 -20.12 -29.49
CA ASP A 263 20.48 -20.61 -29.57
C ASP A 263 20.76 -21.22 -30.96
N THR A 264 20.85 -20.34 -31.96
CA THR A 264 21.00 -20.73 -33.36
C THR A 264 22.26 -21.56 -33.67
N PRO A 265 23.41 -21.42 -32.97
CA PRO A 265 24.55 -22.31 -33.19
C PRO A 265 24.29 -23.79 -32.86
N ASN A 266 23.31 -24.09 -32.00
CA ASN A 266 22.91 -25.45 -31.64
C ASN A 266 21.77 -26.00 -32.49
N LEU A 267 21.33 -25.27 -33.52
CA LEU A 267 20.40 -25.81 -34.52
C LEU A 267 21.12 -26.83 -35.41
N PRO A 268 20.43 -27.89 -35.88
CA PRO A 268 20.96 -28.76 -36.92
C PRO A 268 21.34 -27.96 -38.17
N ASN A 269 22.42 -28.35 -38.86
CA ASN A 269 22.77 -27.78 -40.16
C ASN A 269 21.57 -27.87 -41.11
N GLY A 270 21.22 -26.79 -41.80
CA GLY A 270 20.04 -26.73 -42.68
C GLY A 270 18.72 -26.35 -42.00
N VAL A 271 18.70 -26.24 -40.66
CA VAL A 271 17.59 -25.66 -39.88
C VAL A 271 17.96 -24.23 -39.48
N THR A 272 16.98 -23.32 -39.54
CA THR A 272 17.18 -21.88 -39.28
C THR A 272 16.07 -21.32 -38.40
N TYR A 273 16.36 -20.20 -37.73
CA TYR A 273 15.41 -19.40 -36.97
C TYR A 273 15.14 -18.07 -37.68
N ASP A 274 13.86 -17.77 -37.94
CA ASP A 274 13.41 -16.48 -38.43
C ASP A 274 12.85 -15.63 -37.27
N PRO A 275 13.56 -14.56 -36.84
CA PRO A 275 13.12 -13.70 -35.76
C PRO A 275 11.91 -12.82 -36.10
N SER A 276 11.56 -12.66 -37.38
CA SER A 276 10.39 -11.86 -37.78
C SER A 276 9.07 -12.61 -37.57
N THR A 277 9.12 -13.93 -37.65
CA THR A 277 7.98 -14.83 -37.46
C THR A 277 8.10 -15.70 -36.20
N ASN A 278 9.19 -15.55 -35.44
CA ASN A 278 9.57 -16.38 -34.30
C ASN A 278 9.48 -17.89 -34.62
N THR A 279 9.89 -18.28 -35.83
CA THR A 279 9.71 -19.65 -36.34
C THR A 279 11.04 -20.32 -36.65
N ILE A 280 11.25 -21.53 -36.14
CA ILE A 280 12.32 -22.43 -36.51
C ILE A 280 11.80 -23.38 -37.60
N SER A 281 12.51 -23.43 -38.72
CA SER A 281 12.12 -24.24 -39.89
C SER A 281 13.35 -24.63 -40.71
N GLY A 282 13.20 -25.64 -41.57
CA GLY A 282 14.24 -26.06 -42.50
C GLY A 282 14.30 -27.57 -42.65
N THR A 283 15.39 -28.03 -43.24
CA THR A 283 15.67 -29.43 -43.51
C THR A 283 17.06 -29.74 -42.97
N PRO A 284 17.19 -30.57 -41.92
CA PRO A 284 18.49 -31.03 -41.45
C PRO A 284 19.29 -31.64 -42.60
N ASN A 285 20.58 -31.35 -42.60
CA ASN A 285 21.54 -31.89 -43.54
C ASN A 285 22.87 -32.10 -42.80
N ILE A 286 23.03 -33.30 -42.24
CA ILE A 286 24.20 -33.66 -41.48
C ILE A 286 25.19 -34.37 -42.41
N THR A 287 26.35 -33.76 -42.63
CA THR A 287 27.36 -34.29 -43.56
C THR A 287 28.55 -34.95 -42.86
N ASP A 288 28.55 -34.95 -41.53
CA ASP A 288 29.67 -35.37 -40.68
C ASP A 288 29.24 -36.44 -39.66
N TRP A 289 28.42 -37.39 -40.10
CA TRP A 289 28.03 -38.56 -39.32
C TRP A 289 29.26 -39.38 -38.89
N GLY A 290 29.25 -39.84 -37.64
CA GLY A 290 30.18 -40.87 -37.17
C GLY A 290 29.94 -42.21 -37.87
N THR A 291 30.97 -43.05 -37.96
CA THR A 291 30.89 -44.34 -38.67
C THR A 291 29.85 -45.31 -38.11
N THR A 292 29.52 -45.20 -36.82
CA THR A 292 28.48 -46.00 -36.16
C THR A 292 27.35 -45.12 -35.60
N GLU A 293 27.25 -43.88 -36.07
CA GLU A 293 26.21 -42.95 -35.61
C GLU A 293 24.97 -43.12 -36.48
N GLU A 294 23.84 -43.43 -35.84
CA GLU A 294 22.53 -43.58 -36.49
C GLU A 294 21.57 -42.45 -36.11
N THR A 295 21.83 -41.73 -35.00
CA THR A 295 21.00 -40.61 -34.55
C THR A 295 21.82 -39.51 -33.90
N ARG A 296 21.40 -38.25 -34.05
CA ARG A 296 22.00 -37.07 -33.43
C ARG A 296 20.95 -36.18 -32.80
N ASN A 297 21.16 -35.84 -31.52
CA ASN A 297 20.26 -34.98 -30.76
C ASN A 297 20.78 -33.54 -30.69
N PHE A 298 19.92 -32.59 -31.04
CA PHE A 298 20.17 -31.16 -30.94
C PHE A 298 19.26 -30.57 -29.87
N GLN A 299 19.88 -30.01 -28.83
CA GLN A 299 19.18 -29.35 -27.75
C GLN A 299 19.31 -27.83 -27.92
N VAL A 300 18.23 -27.20 -28.36
CA VAL A 300 18.19 -25.78 -28.68
C VAL A 300 17.54 -25.02 -27.54
N THR A 301 18.24 -24.05 -26.97
CA THR A 301 17.68 -23.21 -25.91
C THR A 301 16.97 -21.99 -26.50
N VAL A 302 15.81 -21.65 -25.94
CA VAL A 302 15.01 -20.48 -26.28
C VAL A 302 14.83 -19.64 -25.02
N THR A 303 15.23 -18.38 -25.07
CA THR A 303 15.07 -17.43 -23.97
C THR A 303 14.09 -16.33 -24.39
N VAL A 304 13.05 -16.12 -23.59
CA VAL A 304 12.08 -15.03 -23.76
C VAL A 304 12.28 -14.03 -22.65
N GLN A 305 12.63 -12.79 -22.99
CA GLN A 305 12.77 -11.69 -22.05
C GLN A 305 11.53 -10.78 -22.11
N ASN A 306 10.85 -10.62 -21.00
CA ASN A 306 9.69 -9.74 -20.88
C ASN A 306 10.11 -8.26 -20.74
N PRO A 307 9.20 -7.31 -20.97
CA PRO A 307 9.50 -5.88 -20.84
C PRO A 307 9.99 -5.44 -19.46
N ASP A 308 9.60 -6.18 -18.41
CA ASP A 308 10.05 -5.97 -17.02
C ASP A 308 11.48 -6.50 -16.75
N GLY A 309 12.13 -7.08 -17.76
CA GLY A 309 13.47 -7.64 -17.68
C GLY A 309 13.53 -9.10 -17.20
N THR A 310 12.41 -9.69 -16.76
CA THR A 310 12.36 -11.10 -16.37
C THR A 310 12.58 -12.02 -17.58
N THR A 311 13.16 -13.19 -17.35
CA THR A 311 13.46 -14.15 -18.42
C THR A 311 12.84 -15.52 -18.15
N VAL A 312 12.37 -16.17 -19.22
CA VAL A 312 11.92 -17.56 -19.21
C VAL A 312 12.72 -18.32 -20.25
N THR A 313 13.39 -19.39 -19.83
CA THR A 313 14.13 -20.28 -20.73
C THR A 313 13.36 -21.57 -20.95
N ARG A 314 13.32 -22.02 -22.20
CA ARG A 314 12.73 -23.29 -22.64
C ARG A 314 13.71 -24.02 -23.55
N THR A 315 13.49 -25.31 -23.71
CA THR A 315 14.34 -26.18 -24.49
C THR A 315 13.51 -26.85 -25.58
N ILE A 316 14.10 -26.93 -26.77
CA ILE A 316 13.60 -27.68 -27.91
C ILE A 316 14.58 -28.82 -28.18
N ASP A 317 14.07 -30.04 -28.31
CA ASP A 317 14.87 -31.22 -28.63
C ASP A 317 14.53 -31.69 -30.06
N ILE A 318 15.52 -31.66 -30.95
CA ILE A 318 15.41 -32.18 -32.32
C ILE A 318 16.33 -33.40 -32.44
N THR A 319 15.74 -34.57 -32.64
CA THR A 319 16.48 -35.80 -32.96
C THR A 319 16.49 -35.96 -34.46
N VAL A 320 17.68 -36.01 -35.07
CA VAL A 320 17.86 -36.34 -36.48
C VAL A 320 18.31 -37.79 -36.59
N GLU A 321 17.63 -38.58 -37.40
CA GLU A 321 17.95 -39.97 -37.70
C GLU A 321 18.65 -40.04 -39.05
N ARG A 322 19.74 -40.80 -39.14
CA ARG A 322 20.49 -40.97 -40.37
C ARG A 322 19.70 -41.84 -41.37
N ASP A 323 19.88 -41.58 -42.65
CA ASP A 323 19.32 -42.33 -43.78
C ASP A 323 20.41 -42.40 -44.85
N THR A 324 21.16 -43.50 -44.84
CA THR A 324 22.42 -43.65 -45.58
C THR A 324 22.21 -43.81 -47.08
N ASP A 325 21.16 -44.51 -47.51
CA ASP A 325 20.83 -44.72 -48.92
C ASP A 325 19.83 -43.70 -49.49
N GLY A 326 19.13 -42.96 -48.61
CA GLY A 326 18.19 -41.91 -48.96
C GLY A 326 16.82 -42.44 -49.40
N ASP A 327 16.43 -43.66 -49.02
CA ASP A 327 15.15 -44.26 -49.40
C ASP A 327 13.97 -43.86 -48.49
N GLY A 328 14.28 -43.26 -47.33
CA GLY A 328 13.34 -42.76 -46.35
C GLY A 328 13.00 -43.72 -45.20
N ASP A 329 13.64 -44.89 -45.10
CA ASP A 329 13.74 -45.68 -43.87
C ASP A 329 15.06 -45.32 -43.16
N PRO A 330 15.05 -44.79 -41.92
CA PRO A 330 16.30 -44.42 -41.27
C PRO A 330 17.12 -45.64 -40.85
N ASP A 331 18.45 -45.50 -40.79
CA ASP A 331 19.42 -46.57 -40.43
C ASP A 331 19.10 -47.29 -39.11
N VAL A 332 18.33 -46.67 -38.21
CA VAL A 332 17.89 -47.31 -36.95
C VAL A 332 16.85 -48.41 -37.15
N THR A 333 16.12 -48.39 -38.27
CA THR A 333 15.04 -49.30 -38.62
C THR A 333 15.24 -50.02 -39.94
N ASP A 334 16.09 -49.49 -40.82
CA ASP A 334 16.55 -50.17 -42.02
C ASP A 334 17.35 -51.44 -41.66
N LEU A 335 17.32 -52.42 -42.56
CA LEU A 335 18.05 -53.69 -42.44
C LEU A 335 19.21 -53.79 -43.45
N ASP A 336 19.32 -52.87 -44.40
CA ASP A 336 20.31 -52.79 -45.47
C ASP A 336 20.60 -51.30 -45.73
N ASP A 337 21.33 -50.68 -44.79
CA ASP A 337 21.53 -49.22 -44.67
C ASP A 337 22.05 -48.54 -45.94
N ASP A 338 22.81 -49.25 -46.79
CA ASP A 338 23.37 -48.73 -48.05
C ASP A 338 22.73 -49.31 -49.31
N ASN A 339 21.74 -50.20 -49.11
CA ASN A 339 20.87 -50.82 -50.11
C ASN A 339 21.64 -51.47 -51.27
N ASP A 340 22.76 -52.11 -50.91
CA ASP A 340 23.62 -52.78 -51.86
C ASP A 340 23.28 -54.26 -52.07
N GLY A 341 22.31 -54.75 -51.29
CA GLY A 341 21.69 -56.06 -51.36
C GLY A 341 22.17 -57.06 -50.31
N TYR A 342 22.93 -56.62 -49.30
CA TYR A 342 23.33 -57.41 -48.13
C TYR A 342 22.83 -56.73 -46.86
N THR A 343 22.26 -57.50 -45.92
CA THR A 343 21.76 -56.88 -44.69
C THR A 343 22.90 -56.45 -43.76
N ASP A 344 22.69 -55.42 -42.93
CA ASP A 344 23.73 -54.92 -42.00
C ASP A 344 24.25 -56.04 -41.09
N VAL A 345 23.36 -56.96 -40.70
CA VAL A 345 23.70 -58.13 -39.88
C VAL A 345 24.67 -59.06 -40.61
N GLU A 346 24.47 -59.27 -41.91
CA GLU A 346 25.37 -60.09 -42.74
C GLU A 346 26.71 -59.39 -42.92
N GLU A 347 26.71 -58.08 -43.13
CA GLU A 347 27.92 -57.29 -43.35
C GLU A 347 28.79 -57.16 -42.11
N VAL A 348 28.19 -56.82 -40.97
CA VAL A 348 28.87 -56.83 -39.67
C VAL A 348 29.47 -58.21 -39.37
N ALA A 349 28.76 -59.29 -39.71
CA ALA A 349 29.27 -60.66 -39.52
C ALA A 349 30.45 -61.00 -40.45
N ASN A 350 30.52 -60.39 -41.64
CA ASN A 350 31.61 -60.56 -42.60
C ASN A 350 32.71 -59.50 -42.49
N GLY A 351 32.56 -58.53 -41.57
CA GLY A 351 33.52 -57.47 -41.33
C GLY A 351 33.56 -56.41 -42.44
N THR A 352 32.46 -56.26 -43.17
CA THR A 352 32.24 -55.16 -44.11
C THR A 352 31.47 -54.01 -43.45
N ASP A 353 31.32 -52.89 -44.15
CA ASP A 353 30.78 -51.65 -43.59
C ASP A 353 29.35 -51.48 -44.10
N PRO A 354 28.32 -51.63 -43.24
CA PRO A 354 26.91 -51.54 -43.66
C PRO A 354 26.49 -50.21 -44.30
N LYS A 355 27.35 -49.19 -44.21
CA LYS A 355 27.06 -47.82 -44.62
C LYS A 355 27.83 -47.41 -45.87
N ASP A 356 28.49 -48.34 -46.56
CA ASP A 356 29.24 -48.09 -47.80
C ASP A 356 28.93 -49.16 -48.83
N ALA A 357 28.09 -48.82 -49.81
CA ALA A 357 27.60 -49.74 -50.86
C ALA A 357 28.70 -50.39 -51.74
N ASN A 358 29.98 -50.03 -51.54
CA ASN A 358 31.15 -50.64 -52.16
C ASN A 358 31.86 -51.66 -51.25
N SER A 359 31.51 -51.72 -49.98
CA SER A 359 32.08 -52.56 -48.94
C SER A 359 31.31 -53.87 -48.86
N ARG A 360 31.49 -54.76 -49.85
CA ARG A 360 30.67 -55.98 -49.94
C ARG A 360 31.30 -57.22 -49.34
N PRO A 361 30.53 -58.11 -48.69
CA PRO A 361 31.01 -59.43 -48.33
C PRO A 361 31.63 -60.14 -49.54
N ALA A 362 32.79 -60.77 -49.35
CA ALA A 362 33.42 -61.52 -50.43
C ALA A 362 32.47 -62.64 -50.85
N SER A 363 31.99 -62.64 -52.10
CA SER A 363 31.04 -63.64 -52.59
C SER A 363 31.55 -65.03 -52.23
N ALA A 364 30.70 -65.85 -51.59
CA ALA A 364 31.00 -67.26 -51.33
C ALA A 364 31.59 -67.89 -52.61
N PRO A 365 32.60 -68.79 -52.52
CA PRO A 365 33.17 -69.39 -53.70
C PRO A 365 32.06 -70.04 -54.52
N GLN A 366 31.87 -69.56 -55.75
CA GLN A 366 30.99 -70.17 -56.74
C GLN A 366 31.27 -71.68 -56.74
N PRO A 367 30.27 -72.57 -56.54
CA PRO A 367 30.46 -73.97 -56.87
C PRO A 367 30.90 -74.03 -58.33
N SER A 368 32.01 -74.73 -58.57
CA SER A 368 32.58 -74.92 -59.89
C SER A 368 31.49 -75.32 -60.88
N SER A 369 31.51 -74.68 -62.06
CA SER A 369 30.53 -74.85 -63.14
C SER A 369 30.13 -76.32 -63.34
N PRO A 370 28.82 -76.65 -63.47
CA PRO A 370 28.42 -78.01 -63.81
C PRO A 370 28.97 -78.35 -65.20
N SER A 371 29.78 -79.40 -65.27
CA SER A 371 30.09 -80.04 -66.54
C SER A 371 28.80 -80.61 -67.12
N THR A 372 28.47 -80.26 -68.35
CA THR A 372 27.31 -80.73 -69.11
C THR A 372 27.26 -82.27 -69.18
N PRO A 373 26.13 -82.93 -68.88
CA PRO A 373 25.86 -84.28 -69.34
C PRO A 373 24.86 -84.25 -70.51
N SER A 374 25.29 -84.71 -71.69
CA SER A 374 24.37 -85.10 -72.76
C SER A 374 24.22 -86.63 -72.72
N ALA A 375 22.98 -87.07 -72.51
CA ALA A 375 22.61 -88.47 -72.31
C ALA A 375 22.40 -89.22 -73.63
N SER A 376 22.88 -90.46 -73.70
CA SER A 376 22.18 -91.53 -74.43
C SER A 376 22.39 -92.85 -73.68
N GLY A 377 21.30 -93.57 -73.41
CA GLY A 377 21.20 -94.52 -72.32
C GLY A 377 21.57 -95.97 -72.64
N SER A 378 21.67 -96.78 -71.56
CA SER A 378 21.04 -98.10 -71.44
C SER A 378 21.43 -98.80 -70.14
N SER A 379 20.39 -99.38 -69.50
CA SER A 379 20.37 -100.65 -68.77
C SER A 379 20.97 -100.77 -67.35
N SER A 380 20.04 -101.02 -66.39
CA SER A 380 20.05 -102.09 -65.36
C SER A 380 21.15 -102.07 -64.26
N THR A 381 20.95 -102.34 -62.96
CA THR A 381 19.84 -102.80 -62.09
C THR A 381 20.34 -102.72 -60.62
N VAL A 382 19.45 -102.29 -59.69
CA VAL A 382 19.16 -102.91 -58.36
C VAL A 382 20.16 -102.81 -57.17
N GLN A 383 19.68 -102.08 -56.15
CA GLN A 383 19.65 -102.32 -54.67
C GLN A 383 20.81 -102.02 -53.69
N ARG A 384 20.41 -101.22 -52.67
CA ARG A 384 20.59 -101.37 -51.19
C ARG A 384 22.01 -101.12 -50.62
N THR A 385 22.25 -100.46 -49.47
CA THR A 385 21.43 -99.94 -48.35
C THR A 385 22.26 -98.92 -47.53
N ALA A 386 21.56 -98.01 -46.84
CA ALA A 386 21.82 -97.32 -45.56
C ALA A 386 23.24 -97.14 -44.99
N GLN A 387 23.56 -95.89 -44.62
CA GLN A 387 24.29 -95.63 -43.38
C GLN A 387 23.81 -94.34 -42.69
N THR A 388 23.39 -94.53 -41.45
CA THR A 388 23.00 -93.57 -40.42
C THR A 388 24.19 -92.71 -39.97
N SER A 389 23.94 -91.49 -39.48
CA SER A 389 24.36 -91.01 -38.15
C SER A 389 23.80 -89.61 -37.90
N ASP A 390 22.90 -89.53 -36.93
CA ASP A 390 22.68 -88.36 -36.09
C ASP A 390 24.00 -87.85 -35.51
N ALA A 391 24.15 -86.52 -35.41
CA ALA A 391 24.85 -85.89 -34.30
C ALA A 391 24.34 -84.44 -34.13
N THR A 392 23.44 -84.30 -33.16
CA THR A 392 23.16 -83.10 -32.37
C THR A 392 24.42 -82.40 -31.85
N ASN A 393 24.43 -81.07 -31.95
CA ASN A 393 25.06 -80.08 -31.05
C ASN A 393 24.09 -78.88 -31.08
N LEU A 394 23.36 -78.41 -30.07
CA LEU A 394 23.44 -78.38 -28.61
C LEU A 394 24.78 -77.87 -28.05
N PHE A 395 24.97 -76.54 -28.03
CA PHE A 395 25.22 -75.73 -26.82
C PHE A 395 25.58 -74.27 -27.16
N GLY A 396 24.87 -73.32 -26.54
CA GLY A 396 25.30 -71.94 -26.19
C GLY A 396 25.41 -70.94 -27.34
N TYR A 397 24.91 -69.70 -27.27
CA TYR A 397 24.75 -68.83 -26.12
C TYR A 397 23.57 -67.86 -26.31
N ALA A 398 22.81 -67.73 -25.23
CA ALA A 398 21.84 -66.67 -25.02
C ALA A 398 22.57 -65.41 -24.52
N THR A 399 22.50 -64.32 -25.29
CA THR A 399 22.58 -62.93 -24.79
C THR A 399 21.74 -62.05 -25.71
N SER A 400 20.43 -62.25 -25.65
CA SER A 400 19.43 -61.31 -26.17
C SER A 400 18.65 -60.80 -24.95
N MET A 401 18.45 -59.49 -24.89
CA MET A 401 17.69 -58.74 -23.88
C MET A 401 18.39 -58.37 -22.57
N THR A 402 19.33 -57.42 -22.61
CA THR A 402 19.56 -56.52 -21.47
C THR A 402 20.08 -55.16 -21.94
N PHE A 403 19.27 -54.32 -22.60
CA PHE A 403 19.56 -52.87 -22.69
C PHE A 403 18.31 -52.00 -22.99
N PHE A 404 17.13 -52.33 -22.48
CA PHE A 404 15.97 -51.41 -22.56
C PHE A 404 15.06 -51.38 -21.32
N ALA A 405 15.55 -51.84 -20.16
CA ALA A 405 14.76 -51.87 -18.92
C ALA A 405 15.25 -50.92 -17.81
N THR A 406 16.38 -50.23 -17.99
CA THR A 406 16.94 -49.33 -16.95
C THR A 406 16.57 -47.85 -17.12
N LEU A 407 16.02 -47.42 -18.26
CA LEU A 407 15.63 -46.02 -18.46
C LEU A 407 14.18 -45.71 -18.01
N LEU A 408 13.32 -46.72 -17.92
CA LEU A 408 11.91 -46.56 -17.52
C LEU A 408 11.67 -46.54 -15.99
N LEU A 409 12.64 -46.96 -15.17
CA LEU A 409 12.52 -46.90 -13.71
C LEU A 409 12.95 -45.56 -13.10
N ILE A 410 13.73 -44.75 -13.83
CA ILE A 410 14.20 -43.43 -13.36
C ILE A 410 13.12 -42.35 -13.57
N LEU A 411 12.21 -42.53 -14.53
CA LEU A 411 11.08 -41.60 -14.75
C LEU A 411 9.95 -41.73 -13.71
N ALA A 412 9.87 -42.83 -12.97
CA ALA A 412 8.85 -43.02 -11.92
C ALA A 412 9.24 -42.40 -10.57
N PHE A 413 10.53 -42.12 -10.33
CA PHE A 413 10.98 -41.54 -9.05
C PHE A 413 10.97 -39.99 -9.05
N ILE A 414 11.03 -39.35 -10.23
CA ILE A 414 11.00 -37.88 -10.33
C ILE A 414 9.57 -37.31 -10.27
N ARG A 415 8.53 -38.12 -10.48
CA ARG A 415 7.11 -37.68 -10.38
C ARG A 415 6.49 -37.74 -8.97
N LYS A 416 7.20 -38.23 -7.94
CA LYS A 416 6.63 -38.29 -6.57
C LYS A 416 7.09 -37.16 -5.63
N GLU A 417 8.10 -36.36 -6.00
CA GLU A 417 8.57 -35.22 -5.18
C GLU A 417 7.99 -33.85 -5.58
N GLN A 418 7.11 -33.77 -6.58
CA GLN A 418 6.45 -32.53 -7.01
C GLN A 418 4.95 -32.48 -6.65
N SER A 419 4.47 -33.33 -5.73
CA SER A 419 3.13 -33.23 -5.14
C SER A 419 3.14 -33.14 -3.61
N ALA A 420 4.28 -32.74 -3.04
CA ALA A 420 4.40 -32.37 -1.63
C ALA A 420 5.20 -31.07 -1.49
N LYS A 421 4.63 -29.97 -1.99
CA LYS A 421 4.88 -28.61 -1.52
C LYS A 421 3.71 -27.72 -1.91
#